data_AF-A0A7K1C8L2-F1
#
_entry.id   AF-A0A7K1C8L2-F1
#
_cell.length_a   1.000
_cell.length_b   1.000
_cell.length_c   1.000
_cell.angle_alpha   90.00
_cell.angle_beta   90.00
_cell.angle_gamma   90.00
#
_symmetry.space_group_name_H-M   'P 1'
#
loop_
_entity.id
_entity.type
_entity.pdbx_description
1 polymer ?
#
loop_
_entity_poly.entity_id
_entity_poly.type
_entity_poly.pdbx_seq_one_letter_code
_entity_poly.pdbx_strand_id
1 'polypeptide(L)'
;MVAEGKRAFWLHQAAEYVVGGALVASGLQSVDPLVPTALGALIVINAAVADAPLAAFRRVGRRTHRILDYVLVAVALVACALPGLETNTRLVQILVVVVFVVVVARTDYSAPTKKGVTELSQRPDGRADEIGRLAGRTVGTLAGRARARMKQSNDDSA
;
A
#
# COMPACT_ATOMS: atom_id res chain seq x y z
N MET A 1 3.78 -14.28 1.48
CA MET A 1 5.20 -14.26 1.08
C MET A 1 5.28 -13.45 -0.20
N VAL A 2 6.19 -12.47 -0.27
CA VAL A 2 6.43 -11.73 -1.52
C VAL A 2 7.08 -12.72 -2.49
N ALA A 3 6.52 -12.87 -3.69
CA ALA A 3 7.12 -13.76 -4.69
C ALA A 3 8.54 -13.27 -5.01
N GLU A 4 9.50 -14.19 -5.09
CA GLU A 4 10.92 -13.88 -5.33
C GLU A 4 11.07 -12.97 -6.57
N GLY A 5 11.54 -11.74 -6.37
CA GLY A 5 11.72 -10.73 -7.42
C GLY A 5 10.61 -9.68 -7.61
N LYS A 6 9.48 -9.76 -6.89
CA LYS A 6 8.44 -8.70 -6.91
C LYS A 6 8.58 -7.74 -5.73
N ARG A 7 8.27 -6.45 -5.93
CA ARG A 7 8.37 -5.42 -4.87
C ARG A 7 7.09 -5.36 -4.05
N ALA A 8 7.24 -5.04 -2.76
CA ALA A 8 6.12 -4.89 -1.85
C ALA A 8 5.17 -3.77 -2.29
N PHE A 9 3.88 -3.96 -2.10
CA PHE A 9 2.83 -3.03 -2.56
C PHE A 9 2.97 -1.59 -1.99
N TRP A 10 3.56 -1.40 -0.81
CA TRP A 10 3.81 -0.06 -0.28
C TRP A 10 4.86 0.73 -1.10
N LEU A 11 5.86 0.04 -1.66
CA LEU A 11 6.86 0.66 -2.55
C LEU A 11 6.23 1.09 -3.87
N HIS A 12 5.26 0.31 -4.36
CA HIS A 12 4.45 0.68 -5.52
C HIS A 12 3.71 1.98 -5.25
N GLN A 13 2.99 2.06 -4.12
CA GLN A 13 2.24 3.26 -3.75
C GLN A 13 3.13 4.50 -3.58
N ALA A 14 4.32 4.34 -2.98
CA ALA A 14 5.29 5.41 -2.89
C ALA A 14 5.77 5.88 -4.28
N ALA A 15 6.02 4.93 -5.19
CA ALA A 15 6.43 5.25 -6.55
C ALA A 15 5.31 5.93 -7.35
N GLU A 16 4.04 5.54 -7.16
CA GLU A 16 2.90 6.23 -7.79
C GLU A 16 2.81 7.69 -7.35
N TYR A 17 3.04 8.00 -6.07
CA TYR A 17 3.07 9.39 -5.61
C TYR A 17 4.20 10.19 -6.25
N VAL A 18 5.38 9.59 -6.40
CA VAL A 18 6.53 10.24 -7.06
C VAL A 18 6.24 10.48 -8.54
N VAL A 19 5.76 9.46 -9.25
CA VAL A 19 5.42 9.52 -10.69
C VAL A 19 4.30 10.52 -10.93
N GLY A 20 3.19 10.42 -10.17
CA GLY A 20 2.05 11.31 -10.29
C GLY A 20 2.41 12.75 -9.94
N GLY A 21 3.17 12.96 -8.86
CA GLY A 21 3.69 14.27 -8.46
C GLY A 21 4.62 14.88 -9.51
N ALA A 22 5.51 14.07 -10.11
CA ALA A 22 6.39 14.52 -11.19
C ALA A 22 5.61 14.95 -12.44
N LEU A 23 4.55 14.22 -12.82
CA LEU A 23 3.68 14.61 -13.94
C LEU A 23 2.90 15.89 -13.65
N VAL A 24 2.37 16.05 -12.43
CA VAL A 24 1.72 17.31 -12.02
C VAL A 24 2.70 18.48 -12.10
N ALA A 25 3.90 18.33 -11.52
CA ALA A 25 4.92 19.37 -11.54
C ALA A 25 5.36 19.72 -12.98
N SER A 26 5.57 18.71 -13.83
CA SER A 26 5.89 18.90 -15.25
C SER A 26 4.76 19.60 -16.00
N GLY A 27 3.50 19.29 -15.69
CA GLY A 27 2.34 19.93 -16.28
C GLY A 27 2.24 21.40 -15.89
N LEU A 28 2.45 21.73 -14.62
CA LEU A 28 2.45 23.12 -14.13
C LEU A 28 3.56 24.00 -14.74
N GLN A 29 4.61 23.39 -15.29
CA GLN A 29 5.69 24.08 -16.00
C GLN A 29 5.48 24.13 -17.52
N SER A 30 4.48 23.43 -18.05
CA SER A 30 4.19 23.32 -19.48
C SER A 30 3.22 24.40 -19.95
N VAL A 31 3.38 24.84 -21.20
CA VAL A 31 2.43 25.74 -21.88
C VAL A 31 1.05 25.08 -22.01
N ASP A 32 1.03 23.77 -22.22
CA ASP A 32 -0.17 22.93 -22.22
C ASP A 32 -0.18 22.05 -20.96
N PRO A 33 -0.74 22.54 -19.83
CA PRO A 33 -0.67 21.85 -18.55
C PRO A 33 -1.68 20.73 -18.42
N LEU A 34 -2.77 20.76 -19.20
CA LEU A 34 -3.97 19.99 -18.92
C LEU A 34 -3.72 18.47 -18.88
N VAL A 35 -3.12 17.93 -19.94
CA VAL A 35 -2.88 16.49 -20.09
C VAL A 35 -1.94 15.93 -19.00
N PRO A 36 -0.70 16.45 -18.84
CA PRO A 36 0.22 15.94 -17.81
C PRO A 36 -0.31 16.16 -16.39
N THR A 37 -0.96 17.29 -16.11
CA THR A 37 -1.51 17.59 -14.78
C THR A 37 -2.68 16.67 -14.43
N ALA A 38 -3.63 16.48 -15.35
CA ALA A 38 -4.78 15.60 -15.12
C ALA A 38 -4.32 14.14 -14.95
N LEU A 39 -3.39 13.68 -15.80
CA LEU A 39 -2.84 12.33 -15.71
C LEU A 39 -2.10 12.12 -14.38
N GLY A 40 -1.23 13.06 -13.99
CA GLY A 40 -0.52 13.01 -12.71
C GLY A 40 -1.47 13.01 -11.52
N ALA A 41 -2.51 13.84 -11.55
CA ALA A 41 -3.53 13.89 -10.51
C ALA A 41 -4.30 12.56 -10.40
N LEU A 42 -4.67 11.94 -11.52
CA LEU A 42 -5.33 10.63 -11.52
C LEU A 42 -4.45 9.53 -10.88
N ILE A 43 -3.14 9.53 -11.18
CA ILE A 43 -2.19 8.58 -10.57
C ILE A 43 -2.08 8.82 -9.06
N VAL A 44 -1.98 10.08 -8.62
CA VAL A 44 -1.95 10.43 -7.18
C VAL A 44 -3.24 10.00 -6.47
N ILE A 45 -4.40 10.23 -7.09
CA ILE A 45 -5.70 9.83 -6.53
C ILE A 45 -5.78 8.32 -6.42
N ASN A 46 -5.37 7.59 -7.46
CA ASN A 46 -5.33 6.13 -7.45
C ASN A 46 -4.47 5.61 -6.30
N ALA A 47 -3.26 6.13 -6.14
CA ALA A 47 -2.36 5.81 -5.02
C ALA A 47 -3.01 6.12 -3.66
N ALA A 48 -3.72 7.25 -3.55
CA ALA A 48 -4.35 7.70 -2.31
C ALA A 48 -5.52 6.82 -1.86
N VAL A 49 -6.21 6.15 -2.80
CA VAL A 49 -7.38 5.32 -2.48
C VAL A 49 -7.06 3.84 -2.23
N ALA A 50 -5.81 3.43 -2.46
CA ALA A 50 -5.35 2.05 -2.31
C ALA A 50 -5.42 1.53 -0.86
N ASP A 51 -5.63 0.23 -0.63
CA ASP A 51 -5.51 -0.36 0.71
C ASP A 51 -4.05 -0.74 1.03
N ALA A 52 -3.26 0.28 1.40
CA ALA A 52 -1.85 0.20 1.75
C ALA A 52 -1.43 1.23 2.82
N PRO A 53 -0.21 1.09 3.42
CA PRO A 53 0.21 1.93 4.55
C PRO A 53 0.26 3.43 4.25
N LEU A 54 0.48 3.83 3.00
CA LEU A 54 0.58 5.23 2.59
C LEU A 54 -0.75 5.78 2.07
N ALA A 55 -1.85 5.07 2.27
CA ALA A 55 -3.15 5.46 1.75
C ALA A 55 -3.79 6.56 2.58
N ALA A 56 -4.30 7.59 1.90
CA ALA A 56 -5.13 8.62 2.52
C ALA A 56 -6.55 8.10 2.77
N PHE A 57 -7.10 7.29 1.85
CA PHE A 57 -8.46 6.77 1.88
C PHE A 57 -8.44 5.27 1.59
N ARG A 58 -8.48 4.42 2.61
CA ARG A 58 -8.40 2.95 2.45
C ARG A 58 -9.71 2.35 1.91
N ARG A 59 -10.07 2.69 0.68
CA ARG A 59 -11.38 2.39 0.08
C ARG A 59 -11.29 1.34 -1.03
N VAL A 60 -10.15 1.24 -1.72
CA VAL A 60 -9.97 0.39 -2.90
C VAL A 60 -9.04 -0.79 -2.59
N GLY A 61 -9.55 -2.01 -2.76
CA GLY A 61 -8.76 -3.23 -2.59
C GLY A 61 -7.73 -3.44 -3.71
N ARG A 62 -6.68 -4.24 -3.44
CA ARG A 62 -5.54 -4.45 -4.36
C ARG A 62 -5.92 -4.95 -5.76
N ARG A 63 -6.99 -5.75 -5.88
CA ARG A 63 -7.45 -6.25 -7.19
C ARG A 63 -8.00 -5.12 -8.06
N THR A 64 -8.79 -4.22 -7.48
CA THR A 64 -9.36 -3.07 -8.19
C THR A 64 -8.26 -2.06 -8.51
N HIS A 65 -7.36 -1.78 -7.56
CA HIS A 65 -6.20 -0.91 -7.77
C HIS A 65 -5.35 -1.39 -8.96
N ARG A 66 -5.06 -2.68 -9.03
CA ARG A 66 -4.32 -3.28 -10.16
C ARG A 66 -4.99 -3.03 -11.52
N ILE A 67 -6.32 -3.10 -11.58
CA ILE A 67 -7.06 -2.82 -12.82
C ILE A 67 -6.90 -1.33 -13.18
N LEU A 68 -7.07 -0.45 -12.20
CA LEU A 68 -6.89 0.98 -12.38
C LEU A 68 -5.47 1.32 -12.84
N ASP A 69 -4.44 0.67 -12.31
CA ASP A 69 -3.05 0.87 -12.75
C ASP A 69 -2.85 0.57 -14.23
N TYR A 70 -3.37 -0.57 -14.71
CA TYR A 70 -3.26 -0.92 -16.13
C TYR A 70 -4.05 0.04 -17.01
N VAL A 71 -5.22 0.50 -16.55
CA VAL A 71 -6.01 1.53 -17.25
C VAL A 71 -5.22 2.84 -17.31
N LEU A 72 -4.62 3.28 -16.20
CA LEU A 72 -3.81 4.49 -16.15
C LEU A 72 -2.57 4.37 -17.04
N VAL A 73 -1.91 3.22 -17.06
CA VAL A 73 -0.81 2.95 -18.00
C VAL A 73 -1.27 3.08 -19.45
N ALA A 74 -2.41 2.46 -19.82
CA ALA A 74 -2.93 2.54 -21.18
C ALA A 74 -3.27 3.99 -21.57
N VAL A 75 -3.95 4.72 -20.70
CA VAL A 75 -4.27 6.14 -20.89
C VAL A 75 -2.99 6.98 -21.00
N ALA A 76 -1.99 6.72 -20.17
CA ALA A 76 -0.73 7.44 -20.17
C ALA A 76 0.07 7.23 -21.47
N LEU A 77 0.07 6.00 -22.00
CA LEU A 77 0.69 5.69 -23.30
C LEU A 77 -0.01 6.42 -24.44
N VAL A 78 -1.34 6.43 -24.46
CA VAL A 78 -2.12 7.21 -25.44
C VAL A 78 -1.84 8.70 -25.30
N ALA A 79 -1.79 9.23 -24.07
CA ALA A 79 -1.48 10.63 -23.80
C ALA A 79 -0.09 11.04 -24.33
N CYS A 80 0.88 10.14 -24.35
CA CYS A 80 2.21 10.41 -24.94
C CYS A 80 2.16 10.58 -26.46
N ALA A 81 1.18 9.97 -27.13
CA ALA A 81 1.01 10.04 -28.58
C ALA A 81 0.14 11.23 -29.03
N LEU A 82 -0.54 11.92 -28.11
CA LEU A 82 -1.43 13.03 -28.48
C LEU A 82 -0.65 14.21 -29.08
N PRO A 83 -1.12 14.82 -30.17
CA PRO A 83 -0.56 16.05 -30.69
C PRO A 83 -0.80 17.21 -29.70
N GLY A 84 0.05 18.24 -29.74
CA GLY A 84 -0.12 19.46 -28.93
C GLY A 84 0.85 19.61 -27.77
N LEU A 85 1.43 18.52 -27.23
CA LEU A 85 2.47 18.66 -26.20
C LEU A 85 3.79 19.16 -26.79
N GLU A 86 4.39 20.17 -26.15
CA GLU A 86 5.76 20.62 -26.36
C GLU A 86 6.74 19.43 -26.25
N THR A 87 7.79 19.43 -27.07
CA THR A 87 8.79 18.35 -27.12
C THR A 87 9.39 18.03 -25.76
N ASN A 88 9.77 19.04 -24.96
CA ASN A 88 10.38 18.81 -23.65
C ASN A 88 9.40 18.14 -22.66
N THR A 89 8.20 18.69 -22.53
CA THR A 89 7.12 18.11 -21.70
C THR A 89 6.79 16.69 -22.14
N ARG A 90 6.75 16.44 -23.46
CA ARG A 90 6.51 15.09 -24.01
C ARG A 90 7.62 14.11 -23.63
N LEU A 91 8.88 14.51 -23.71
CA LEU A 91 10.01 13.65 -23.32
C LEU A 91 9.98 13.31 -21.84
N VAL A 92 9.70 14.29 -20.98
CA VAL A 92 9.53 14.07 -19.54
C VAL A 92 8.35 13.14 -19.29
N GLN A 93 7.21 13.38 -19.93
CA GLN A 93 6.03 12.53 -19.81
C GLN A 93 6.35 11.09 -20.22
N ILE A 94 6.99 10.86 -21.37
CA ILE A 94 7.40 9.52 -21.82
C ILE A 94 8.29 8.85 -20.78
N LEU A 95 9.31 9.54 -20.27
CA LEU A 95 10.20 9.00 -19.25
C LEU A 95 9.44 8.58 -17.99
N VAL A 96 8.55 9.44 -17.49
CA VAL A 96 7.74 9.15 -16.31
C VAL A 96 6.79 7.98 -16.56
N VAL A 97 6.18 7.89 -17.74
CA VAL A 97 5.31 6.76 -18.12
C VAL A 97 6.09 5.46 -18.21
N VAL A 98 7.31 5.46 -18.72
CA VAL A 98 8.20 4.28 -18.71
C VAL A 98 8.47 3.82 -17.27
N VAL A 99 8.79 4.75 -16.37
CA VAL A 99 8.97 4.42 -14.95
C VAL A 99 7.68 3.83 -14.36
N PHE A 100 6.52 4.42 -14.66
CA PHE A 100 5.23 3.93 -14.18
C PHE A 100 4.94 2.50 -14.67
N VAL A 101 5.18 2.21 -15.96
CA VAL A 101 5.05 0.86 -16.52
C VAL A 101 5.94 -0.14 -15.77
N VAL A 102 7.20 0.21 -15.51
CA VAL A 102 8.13 -0.66 -14.76
C VAL A 102 7.64 -0.91 -13.33
N VAL A 103 7.14 0.13 -12.66
CA VAL A 103 6.58 0.03 -11.31
C VAL A 103 5.40 -0.92 -11.29
N VAL A 104 4.41 -0.74 -12.18
CA VAL A 104 3.23 -1.62 -12.29
C VAL A 104 3.65 -3.06 -12.61
N ALA A 105 4.58 -3.26 -13.55
CA ALA A 105 5.03 -4.60 -13.96
C ALA A 105 5.77 -5.37 -12.85
N ARG A 106 6.50 -4.67 -11.97
CA ARG A 106 7.30 -5.28 -10.90
C ARG A 106 6.58 -5.42 -9.55
N THR A 107 5.31 -5.04 -9.48
CA THR A 107 4.57 -4.99 -8.21
C THR A 107 3.91 -6.32 -7.86
N ASP A 108 4.04 -6.70 -6.58
CA ASP A 108 3.27 -7.80 -6.01
C ASP A 108 1.93 -7.29 -5.45
N TYR A 109 0.84 -7.57 -6.18
CA TYR A 109 -0.53 -7.22 -5.77
C TYR A 109 -1.16 -8.27 -4.84
N SER A 110 -0.43 -9.31 -4.43
CA SER A 110 -0.94 -10.33 -3.52
C SER A 110 -1.46 -9.67 -2.26
N ALA A 111 -2.71 -9.91 -1.86
CA ALA A 111 -3.23 -9.42 -0.60
C ALA A 111 -2.31 -9.86 0.55
N PRO A 112 -2.13 -9.07 1.62
CA PRO A 112 -1.57 -9.63 2.83
C PRO A 112 -2.50 -10.80 3.15
N THR A 113 -1.98 -12.03 3.14
CA THR A 113 -2.67 -13.13 3.80
C THR A 113 -2.95 -12.59 5.19
N LYS A 114 -4.22 -12.29 5.49
CA LYS A 114 -4.66 -12.23 6.89
C LYS A 114 -4.05 -13.50 7.45
N LYS A 115 -3.13 -13.38 8.40
CA LYS A 115 -2.91 -14.50 9.31
C LYS A 115 -4.31 -14.73 9.83
N GLY A 116 -4.99 -15.73 9.26
CA GLY A 116 -6.14 -16.27 9.93
C GLY A 116 -5.65 -16.49 11.34
N VAL A 117 -6.51 -16.20 12.30
CA VAL A 117 -6.61 -17.15 13.40
C VAL A 117 -6.69 -18.50 12.68
N THR A 118 -5.54 -19.17 12.57
CA THR A 118 -5.43 -20.45 11.91
C THR A 118 -6.50 -21.26 12.59
N GLU A 119 -7.55 -21.61 11.84
CA GLU A 119 -8.40 -22.75 12.16
C GLU A 119 -7.46 -23.79 12.73
N LEU A 120 -7.59 -24.00 14.04
CA LEU A 120 -6.74 -24.88 14.84
C LEU A 120 -6.62 -26.17 14.05
N SER A 121 -5.47 -26.32 13.38
CA SER A 121 -5.21 -27.47 12.56
C SER A 121 -5.27 -28.62 13.54
N GLN A 122 -6.26 -29.48 13.37
CA GLN A 122 -6.43 -30.75 14.08
C GLN A 122 -5.31 -31.73 13.67
N ARG A 123 -4.06 -31.27 13.66
CA ARG A 123 -2.86 -32.05 13.41
C ARG A 123 -2.10 -32.20 14.73
N PRO A 124 -1.72 -33.44 15.10
CA PRO A 124 -1.28 -33.78 16.45
C PRO A 124 0.23 -33.52 16.66
N ASP A 125 0.71 -32.32 16.31
CA ASP A 125 2.02 -31.83 16.69
C ASP A 125 1.84 -30.78 17.80
N GLY A 126 1.52 -31.28 19.01
CA GLY A 126 1.14 -30.54 20.23
C GLY A 126 2.13 -29.49 20.77
N ARG A 127 3.13 -29.11 19.98
CA ARG A 127 4.07 -28.02 20.24
C ARG A 127 3.39 -26.66 20.22
N ALA A 128 2.39 -26.47 19.35
CA ALA A 128 1.60 -25.24 19.30
C ALA A 128 0.67 -25.10 20.52
N ASP A 129 0.06 -26.20 20.98
CA ASP A 129 -0.77 -26.22 22.19
C ASP A 129 0.04 -25.95 23.46
N GLU A 130 1.27 -26.47 23.54
CA GLU A 130 2.16 -26.23 24.67
C GLU A 130 2.59 -24.76 24.76
N ILE A 131 2.95 -24.14 23.61
CA ILE A 131 3.29 -22.72 23.53
C ILE A 131 2.07 -21.85 23.86
N GLY A 132 0.88 -22.22 23.38
CA GLY A 132 -0.38 -21.53 23.68
C GLY A 132 -0.73 -21.57 25.17
N ARG A 133 -0.59 -22.74 25.81
CA ARG A 133 -0.81 -22.90 27.27
C ARG A 133 0.21 -22.14 28.10
N LEU A 134 1.47 -22.13 27.68
CA LEU A 134 2.53 -21.36 28.36
C LEU A 134 2.24 -19.86 28.27
N ALA A 135 1.94 -19.34 27.08
CA ALA A 135 1.60 -17.93 26.88
C ALA A 135 0.36 -17.50 27.67
N GLY A 136 -0.69 -18.35 27.71
CA GLY A 136 -1.90 -18.08 28.49
C GLY A 136 -1.63 -17.98 30.00
N ARG A 137 -0.75 -18.83 30.54
CA ARG A 137 -0.36 -18.77 31.96
C ARG A 137 0.47 -17.53 32.29
N THR A 138 1.34 -17.09 31.38
CA THR A 138 2.16 -15.89 31.59
C THR A 138 1.30 -14.62 31.57
N VAL A 139 0.37 -14.51 30.63
CA VAL A 139 -0.55 -13.37 30.55
C VAL A 139 -1.53 -13.36 31.74
N GLY A 140 -2.06 -14.53 32.12
CA GLY A 140 -2.98 -14.64 33.26
C GLY A 140 -2.34 -14.26 34.59
N THR A 141 -1.08 -14.64 34.83
CA THR A 141 -0.35 -14.28 36.06
C THR A 141 0.03 -12.80 36.11
N LEU A 142 0.35 -12.19 34.98
CA LEU A 142 0.58 -10.74 34.87
C LEU A 142 -0.69 -9.94 35.13
N ALA A 143 -1.80 -10.30 34.49
CA ALA A 143 -3.09 -9.65 34.68
C ALA A 143 -3.58 -9.78 36.14
N GLY A 144 -3.41 -10.95 36.76
CA GLY A 144 -3.73 -11.17 38.16
C GLY A 144 -2.91 -10.30 39.11
N ARG A 145 -1.59 -10.17 38.86
CA ARG A 145 -0.70 -9.31 39.66
C ARG A 145 -1.00 -7.82 39.49
N ALA A 146 -1.32 -7.38 38.28
CA ALA A 146 -1.72 -6.00 38.02
C ALA A 146 -3.03 -5.64 38.74
N ARG A 147 -4.03 -6.54 38.68
CA ARG A 147 -5.31 -6.36 39.38
C ARG A 147 -5.16 -6.38 40.90
N ALA A 148 -4.27 -7.24 41.43
CA ALA A 148 -3.98 -7.26 42.87
C ALA A 148 -3.31 -5.96 43.33
N ARG A 149 -2.37 -5.40 42.55
CA ARG A 149 -1.75 -4.10 42.84
C ARG A 149 -2.75 -2.94 42.80
N MET A 150 -3.66 -2.93 41.82
CA MET A 150 -4.71 -1.90 41.74
C MET A 150 -5.67 -1.95 42.93
N LYS A 151 -5.99 -3.16 43.43
CA LYS A 151 -6.83 -3.30 44.62
C LYS A 151 -6.11 -2.78 45.86
N GLN A 152 -4.84 -3.11 46.02
CA GLN A 152 -4.03 -2.64 47.15
C GLN A 152 -3.87 -1.11 47.17
N SER A 153 -3.61 -0.47 46.01
CA SER A 153 -3.52 1.00 45.94
C SER A 153 -4.84 1.71 46.25
N ASN A 154 -5.98 1.05 45.99
CA ASN A 154 -7.30 1.62 46.24
C ASN A 154 -7.70 1.48 47.72
N ASP A 155 -7.23 0.44 48.40
CA ASP A 155 -7.44 0.25 49.85
C ASP A 155 -6.50 1.15 50.68
N ASP A 156 -5.30 1.51 50.17
CA ASP A 156 -4.35 2.42 50.82
C ASP A 156 -4.72 3.92 50.67
N SER A 157 -5.72 4.25 49.84
CA SER A 157 -6.16 5.64 49.55
C SER A 157 -7.51 6.01 50.20
N ALA A 158 -8.08 5.13 51.02
CA ALA A 158 -9.33 5.31 51.76
C ALA A 158 -9.06 5.41 53.27
#